data_AF-A0A7N2R3H6-F1
#
_entry.id   AF-A0A7N2R3H6-F1
#
_cell.length_a   1.000
_cell.length_b   1.000
_cell.length_c   1.000
_cell.angle_alpha   90.00
_cell.angle_beta   90.00
_cell.angle_gamma   90.00
#
_symmetry.space_group_name_H-M   'P 1'
#
loop_
_entity.id
_entity.type
_entity.pdbx_description
1 polymer ?
#
loop_
_entity_poly.entity_id
_entity_poly.type
_entity_poly.pdbx_seq_one_letter_code
_entity_poly.pdbx_strand_id
1 'polypeptide(L)'
;MALILKKIWSDRNLALHNSSTITCHLPSMPFTEDAAISTSHACLAAVTRDHHGVPIKILARITKVASPLLAESEALLWAVQLAIREGWNHVIFEGDAKSCFDAVNSCELP
;
A
#
# COMPACT_ATOMS: atom_id res chain seq x y z
N MET A 1 20.30 0.22 1.25
CA MET A 1 19.07 -0.58 1.42
C MET A 1 17.83 -0.03 0.72
N ALA A 2 17.56 1.29 0.67
CA ALA A 2 16.33 1.83 0.05
C ALA A 2 16.23 1.69 -1.49
N LEU A 3 17.36 1.57 -2.20
CA LEU A 3 17.38 1.40 -3.67
C LEU A 3 16.87 0.01 -4.10
N ILE A 4 16.98 -1.00 -3.24
CA ILE A 4 16.54 -2.37 -3.53
C ILE A 4 15.01 -2.44 -3.54
N LEU A 5 14.34 -1.81 -2.57
CA LEU A 5 12.87 -1.77 -2.53
C LEU A 5 12.29 -0.99 -3.71
N LYS A 6 12.86 0.16 -4.09
CA LYS A 6 12.45 0.89 -5.30
C LYS A 6 12.60 0.06 -6.57
N LYS A 7 13.73 -0.64 -6.75
CA LYS A 7 13.98 -1.46 -7.95
C LYS A 7 13.05 -2.67 -7.99
N ILE A 8 12.94 -3.42 -6.89
CA ILE A 8 12.05 -4.59 -6.80
C ILE A 8 10.60 -4.17 -7.01
N TRP A 9 10.17 -3.06 -6.40
CA TRP A 9 8.82 -2.54 -6.55
C TRP A 9 8.55 -2.02 -7.96
N SER A 10 9.50 -1.31 -8.55
CA SER A 10 9.39 -0.84 -9.95
C SER A 10 9.37 -2.01 -10.94
N ASP A 11 10.17 -3.05 -10.72
CA ASP A 11 10.26 -4.22 -11.60
C ASP A 11 9.01 -5.10 -11.46
N ARG A 12 8.49 -5.29 -10.23
CA ARG A 12 7.19 -5.96 -9.98
C ARG A 12 6.04 -5.19 -10.64
N ASN A 13 6.01 -3.88 -10.50
CA ASN A 13 4.98 -3.04 -11.12
C ASN A 13 5.07 -3.00 -12.64
N LEU A 14 6.27 -3.01 -13.21
CA LEU A 14 6.44 -3.11 -14.66
C LEU A 14 5.89 -4.44 -15.21
N ALA A 15 6.03 -5.52 -14.45
CA ALA A 15 5.47 -6.83 -14.79
C ALA A 15 3.94 -6.91 -14.60
N LEU A 16 3.39 -6.21 -13.61
CA LEU A 16 1.95 -6.23 -13.27
C LEU A 16 1.12 -5.23 -14.09
N HIS A 17 1.64 -4.02 -14.35
CA HIS A 17 0.90 -2.93 -15.02
C HIS A 17 1.00 -2.94 -16.55
N ASN A 18 1.35 -4.07 -17.17
CA ASN A 18 1.01 -4.31 -18.58
C ASN A 18 -0.49 -4.64 -18.76
N SER A 19 -1.31 -4.52 -17.71
CA SER A 19 -2.76 -4.57 -17.77
C SER A 19 -3.38 -3.56 -16.80
N SER A 20 -4.14 -2.63 -17.39
CA SER A 20 -5.27 -1.91 -16.79
C SER A 20 -4.95 -0.87 -15.71
N THR A 21 -4.72 0.37 -16.14
CA THR A 21 -4.94 1.56 -15.32
C THR A 21 -6.41 1.60 -14.90
N ILE A 22 -6.71 1.52 -13.61
CA ILE A 22 -8.06 1.81 -13.09
C ILE A 22 -8.26 3.32 -13.23
N THR A 23 -9.07 3.75 -14.20
CA THR A 23 -9.38 5.16 -14.42
C THR A 23 -10.47 5.63 -13.48
N CYS A 24 -10.05 6.31 -12.42
CA CYS A 24 -10.91 6.99 -11.46
C CYS A 24 -11.33 8.32 -12.09
N HIS A 25 -12.63 8.63 -12.13
CA HIS A 25 -13.14 9.86 -12.74
C HIS A 25 -12.86 11.14 -11.91
N LEU A 26 -12.21 10.99 -10.75
CA LEU A 26 -11.69 12.07 -9.92
C LEU A 26 -10.17 11.90 -9.79
N PRO A 27 -9.39 12.99 -9.61
CA PRO A 27 -7.97 12.88 -9.29
C PRO A 27 -7.82 12.20 -7.93
N SER A 28 -7.60 10.89 -7.96
CA SER A 28 -7.34 10.07 -6.78
C SER A 28 -5.84 9.94 -6.58
N MET A 29 -5.43 9.72 -5.34
CA MET A 29 -4.05 9.44 -4.98
C MET A 29 -3.89 7.95 -4.69
N PRO A 30 -3.24 7.19 -5.60
CA PRO A 30 -2.96 5.79 -5.36
C PRO A 30 -1.95 5.65 -4.23
N PHE A 31 -2.18 4.66 -3.40
CA PHE A 31 -1.41 4.34 -2.23
C PHE A 31 -1.10 2.85 -2.27
N THR A 32 0.16 2.48 -2.51
CA THR A 32 0.56 1.08 -2.43
C THR A 32 1.19 0.75 -1.09
N GLU A 33 0.79 -0.39 -0.53
CA GLU A 33 1.35 -0.97 0.69
C GLU A 33 1.96 -2.35 0.44
N ASP A 34 2.96 -2.69 1.23
CA ASP A 34 3.60 -4.02 1.27
C ASP A 34 4.18 -4.27 2.67
N ALA A 35 4.18 -5.53 3.13
CA ALA A 35 4.79 -5.92 4.40
C ALA A 35 5.76 -7.09 4.26
N ALA A 36 7.02 -6.87 4.63
CA ALA A 36 8.03 -7.91 4.71
C ALA A 36 8.22 -8.37 6.16
N ILE A 37 8.05 -9.66 6.43
CA ILE A 37 8.20 -10.22 7.78
C ILE A 37 9.58 -10.86 8.03
N SER A 38 9.95 -10.89 9.31
CA SER A 38 11.06 -11.66 9.88
C SER A 38 10.54 -12.46 11.08
N THR A 39 11.43 -13.17 11.80
CA THR A 39 11.04 -14.02 12.94
C THR A 39 10.35 -13.28 14.10
N SER A 40 10.54 -11.96 14.22
CA SER A 40 10.02 -11.17 15.35
C SER A 40 9.51 -9.78 14.98
N HIS A 41 9.73 -9.35 13.74
CA HIS A 41 9.41 -8.01 13.28
C HIS A 41 8.88 -8.05 11.86
N ALA A 42 8.12 -7.03 11.49
CA ALA A 42 7.77 -6.75 10.10
C ALA A 42 8.25 -5.35 9.70
N CYS A 43 8.59 -5.21 8.43
CA CYS A 43 8.85 -3.94 7.77
C CYS A 43 7.67 -3.64 6.85
N LEU A 44 6.97 -2.55 7.14
CA LEU A 44 5.86 -2.04 6.35
C LEU A 44 6.39 -0.96 5.40
N ALA A 45 5.90 -0.92 4.17
CA ALA A 45 6.31 0.04 3.17
C ALA A 45 5.10 0.63 2.44
N ALA A 46 5.04 1.96 2.45
CA ALA A 46 3.95 2.79 1.97
C ALA A 46 4.45 3.71 0.84
N VAL A 47 3.83 3.65 -0.33
CA VAL A 47 4.14 4.52 -1.47
C VAL A 47 2.88 5.26 -1.91
N THR A 48 2.85 6.56 -1.72
CA THR A 48 1.79 7.42 -2.26
C THR A 48 2.23 8.05 -3.56
N ARG A 49 1.33 8.05 -4.54
CA ARG A 49 1.49 8.67 -5.86
C ARG A 49 0.44 9.75 -6.08
N ASP A 50 0.77 10.73 -6.92
CA ASP A 50 -0.24 11.62 -7.47
C ASP A 50 -1.08 10.92 -8.56
N HIS A 51 -2.04 11.63 -9.12
CA HIS A 51 -2.92 11.13 -10.17
C HIS A 51 -2.22 10.86 -11.52
N HIS A 52 -0.96 11.28 -11.68
CA HIS A 52 -0.10 10.92 -12.81
C HIS A 52 0.75 9.66 -12.52
N GLY A 53 0.60 9.06 -11.34
CA GLY A 53 1.40 7.93 -10.91
C GLY A 53 2.80 8.31 -10.41
N VAL A 54 3.09 9.61 -10.25
CA VAL A 54 4.39 10.09 -9.77
C VAL A 54 4.46 9.90 -8.26
N PRO A 55 5.46 9.20 -7.71
CA PRO A 55 5.62 9.05 -6.27
C PRO A 55 5.84 10.41 -5.60
N ILE A 56 4.95 10.76 -4.68
CA ILE A 56 5.04 12.00 -3.88
C ILE A 56 5.57 11.72 -2.47
N LYS A 57 5.38 10.50 -1.96
CA LYS A 57 5.78 10.11 -0.61
C LYS A 57 6.11 8.62 -0.57
N ILE A 58 7.21 8.28 0.08
CA ILE A 58 7.67 6.91 0.31
C ILE A 58 8.06 6.81 1.76
N LEU A 59 7.34 5.99 2.52
CA LEU A 59 7.60 5.76 3.94
C LEU A 59 7.84 4.28 4.21
N ALA A 60 8.61 4.00 5.26
CA ALA A 60 8.76 2.66 5.80
C ALA A 60 8.70 2.71 7.32
N ARG A 61 8.16 1.65 7.94
CA ARG A 61 8.05 1.50 9.39
C ARG A 61 8.37 0.07 9.80
N ILE A 62 9.05 -0.10 10.93
CA ILE A 62 9.24 -1.42 11.55
C ILE A 62 8.17 -1.59 12.64
N THR A 63 7.55 -2.76 12.69
CA THR A 63 6.58 -3.16 13.72
C THR A 63 6.94 -4.53 14.30
N LYS A 64 6.42 -4.83 15.50
CA LYS A 64 6.61 -6.13 16.17
C LYS A 64 5.45 -7.05 15.82
N VAL A 65 5.51 -7.62 14.63
CA VAL A 65 4.53 -8.57 14.13
C VAL A 65 5.24 -9.79 13.56
N ALA A 66 4.71 -10.98 13.86
CA ALA A 66 5.27 -12.26 13.41
C ALA A 66 4.38 -13.00 12.39
N SER A 67 3.18 -12.49 12.10
CA SER A 67 2.25 -13.10 11.14
C SER A 67 2.18 -12.26 9.86
N PRO A 68 2.33 -12.86 8.66
CA PRO A 68 2.16 -12.14 7.39
C PRO A 68 0.81 -11.40 7.32
N LEU A 69 -0.29 -12.08 7.69
CA LEU A 69 -1.63 -11.49 7.63
C LEU A 69 -1.74 -10.24 8.53
N LEU A 70 -1.19 -10.31 9.74
CA LEU A 70 -1.21 -9.17 10.67
C LEU A 70 -0.30 -8.04 10.17
N ALA A 71 0.83 -8.36 9.54
CA ALA A 71 1.75 -7.37 9.01
C ALA A 71 1.13 -6.62 7.84
N GLU A 72 0.50 -7.33 6.90
CA GLU A 72 -0.23 -6.73 5.77
C GLU A 72 -1.44 -5.90 6.25
N SER A 73 -2.17 -6.40 7.25
CA SER A 73 -3.28 -5.65 7.85
C SER A 73 -2.79 -4.36 8.53
N GLU A 74 -1.64 -4.42 9.21
CA GLU A 74 -1.02 -3.23 9.82
C GLU A 74 -0.49 -2.25 8.77
N ALA A 75 0.06 -2.73 7.65
CA ALA A 75 0.46 -1.88 6.52
C ALA A 75 -0.74 -1.13 5.95
N LEU A 76 -1.84 -1.81 5.65
CA LEU A 76 -3.07 -1.19 5.16
C LEU A 76 -3.65 -0.18 6.17
N LEU A 77 -3.72 -0.53 7.45
CA LEU A 77 -4.18 0.40 8.49
C LEU A 77 -3.30 1.64 8.56
N TRP A 78 -1.99 1.47 8.45
CA TRP A 78 -1.03 2.57 8.48
C TRP A 78 -1.18 3.48 7.25
N ALA A 79 -1.44 2.92 6.06
CA ALA A 79 -1.80 3.65 4.84
C ALA A 79 -2.98 4.59 5.06
N VAL A 80 -4.06 4.05 5.64
CA VAL A 80 -5.29 4.77 5.93
C VAL A 80 -5.02 5.90 6.90
N GLN A 81 -4.26 5.64 7.98
CA GLN A 81 -3.85 6.67 8.94
C GLN A 81 -3.00 7.76 8.28
N LEU A 82 -2.15 7.41 7.31
CA LEU A 82 -1.36 8.40 6.58
C LEU A 82 -2.27 9.26 5.70
N ALA A 83 -3.17 8.67 4.94
CA ALA A 83 -4.12 9.42 4.12
C ALA A 83 -4.95 10.41 4.95
N ILE A 84 -5.45 9.98 6.10
CA ILE A 84 -6.19 10.84 7.04
C ILE A 84 -5.29 11.99 7.54
N ARG A 85 -4.06 11.70 7.96
CA ARG A 85 -3.12 12.70 8.47
C ARG A 85 -2.79 13.77 7.43
N GLU A 86 -2.63 13.37 6.17
CA GLU A 86 -2.27 14.28 5.07
C GLU A 86 -3.49 14.99 4.46
N GLY A 87 -4.71 14.65 4.90
CA GLY A 87 -5.95 15.27 4.41
C GLY A 87 -6.35 14.83 3.00
N TRP A 88 -5.97 13.63 2.59
CA TRP A 88 -6.31 13.10 1.26
C TRP A 88 -7.69 12.46 1.26
N ASN A 89 -8.65 13.14 0.60
CA ASN A 89 -10.06 12.73 0.59
C ASN A 89 -10.43 11.71 -0.50
N HIS A 90 -9.56 11.54 -1.51
CA HIS A 90 -9.77 10.62 -2.62
C HIS A 90 -8.52 9.76 -2.79
N VAL A 91 -8.50 8.61 -2.13
CA VAL A 91 -7.38 7.66 -2.14
C VAL A 91 -7.81 6.31 -2.66
N ILE A 92 -6.86 5.59 -3.25
CA ILE A 92 -7.02 4.20 -3.68
C ILE A 92 -5.90 3.41 -3.06
N PHE A 93 -6.25 2.40 -2.27
CA PHE A 93 -5.25 1.51 -1.67
C PHE A 93 -5.01 0.31 -2.60
N GLU A 94 -3.74 0.03 -2.87
CA GLU A 94 -3.27 -1.07 -3.70
C GLU A 94 -2.32 -1.95 -2.87
N GLY A 95 -2.37 -3.26 -3.03
CA GLY A 95 -1.47 -4.20 -2.36
C GLY A 95 -1.78 -5.63 -2.80
N ASP A 96 -0.89 -6.58 -2.50
CA ASP A 96 -1.06 -7.99 -2.88
C ASP A 96 -1.75 -8.85 -1.80
N ALA A 97 -2.09 -8.25 -0.66
CA ALA A 97 -2.79 -8.88 0.45
C ALA A 97 -4.31 -9.02 0.19
N LYS A 98 -4.70 -9.84 -0.78
CA LYS A 98 -6.11 -10.04 -1.19
C LYS A 98 -7.06 -10.28 -0.01
N SER A 99 -6.67 -11.09 0.98
CA SER A 99 -7.50 -11.36 2.16
C SER A 99 -7.79 -10.11 3.00
N CYS A 100 -6.86 -9.16 3.07
CA CYS A 100 -7.05 -7.90 3.78
C CYS A 100 -8.04 -7.01 3.01
N PHE A 101 -7.86 -6.87 1.69
CA PHE A 101 -8.77 -6.09 0.85
C PHE A 101 -10.18 -6.69 0.79
N ASP A 102 -10.30 -8.02 0.69
CA ASP A 102 -11.58 -8.70 0.71
C ASP A 102 -12.30 -8.44 2.06
N ALA A 103 -11.59 -8.49 3.19
CA ALA A 103 -12.18 -8.21 4.51
C ALA A 103 -12.67 -6.76 4.65
N VAL A 104 -11.94 -5.78 4.13
CA VAL A 104 -12.36 -4.36 4.17
C VAL A 104 -13.53 -4.11 3.22
N ASN A 105 -13.50 -4.66 2.01
CA ASN A 105 -14.54 -4.44 1.01
C ASN A 105 -15.83 -5.22 1.27
N SER A 106 -15.76 -6.34 2.00
CA SER A 106 -16.94 -7.13 2.41
C SER A 106 -17.59 -6.61 3.69
N CYS A 107 -16.93 -5.69 4.40
CA CYS A 107 -17.53 -4.98 5.52
C CYS A 107 -18.47 -3.90 4.97
N GLU A 108 -19.67 -4.29 4.54
CA GLU A 108 -20.76 -3.33 4.34
C GLU A 108 -21.04 -2.68 5.70
N LEU A 109 -20.70 -1.39 5.82
CA LEU A 109 -21.15 -0.58 6.96
C LEU A 109 -22.69 -0.48 6.87
N PRO A 110 -23.43 -0.75 7.95
CA PRO A 110 -24.86 -0.46 8.01
C PRO A 110 -25.16 1.04 7.89
#